data_AF-A0A971LJY7-F1
#
_entry.id   AF-A0A971LJY7-F1
#
_cell.length_a   1.000
_cell.length_b   1.000
_cell.length_c   1.000
_cell.angle_alpha   90.00
_cell.angle_beta   90.00
_cell.angle_gamma   90.00
#
_symmetry.space_group_name_H-M   'P 1'
#
loop_
_entity.id
_entity.type
_entity.pdbx_description
1 polymer ?
#
loop_
_entity_poly.entity_id
_entity_poly.type
_entity_poly.pdbx_seq_one_letter_code
_entity_poly.pdbx_strand_id
1 'polypeptide(L)'
;LTPEQKHFVEVFLKSRGNIKEVERELGISYPTVRGRLDNVLEAMGYRVEQEDQAEVSRQRRHILEQLANGEIGADEAVKLLKNLG
;
A
#
# COMPACT_ATOMS: atom_id res chain seq x y z
N LEU A 1 14.77 4.30 -15.88
CA LEU A 1 14.36 3.01 -15.28
C LEU A 1 15.57 2.11 -15.06
N THR A 2 15.82 1.70 -13.82
CA THR A 2 16.87 0.73 -13.44
C THR A 2 16.52 -0.69 -13.91
N PRO A 3 17.46 -1.64 -13.91
CA PRO A 3 17.16 -3.05 -14.19
C PRO A 3 16.08 -3.63 -13.27
N GLU A 4 16.08 -3.35 -11.97
CA GLU A 4 15.02 -3.85 -11.07
C GLU A 4 13.65 -3.25 -11.39
N GLN A 5 13.61 -1.96 -11.73
CA GLN A 5 12.37 -1.27 -12.12
C GLN A 5 11.79 -1.87 -13.41
N LYS A 6 12.63 -2.18 -14.40
CA LYS A 6 12.20 -2.84 -15.65
C LYS A 6 11.67 -4.25 -15.37
N HIS A 7 12.38 -5.03 -14.56
CA HIS A 7 11.94 -6.37 -14.18
C HIS A 7 10.58 -6.35 -13.45
N PHE A 8 10.38 -5.40 -12.53
CA PHE A 8 9.10 -5.21 -11.88
C PHE A 8 7.97 -4.92 -12.89
N VAL A 9 8.20 -4.02 -13.86
CA VAL A 9 7.22 -3.71 -14.91
C VAL A 9 6.89 -4.94 -15.75
N GLU A 10 7.88 -5.74 -16.13
CA GLU A 10 7.66 -6.99 -16.88
C GLU A 10 6.76 -7.95 -16.11
N VAL A 11 7.02 -8.18 -14.82
CA VAL A 11 6.20 -9.06 -13.96
C VAL A 11 4.80 -8.48 -13.77
N PHE A 12 4.69 -7.17 -13.57
CA PHE A 12 3.42 -6.46 -13.44
C PHE A 12 2.55 -6.61 -14.70
N LEU A 13 3.14 -6.41 -15.89
CA LEU A 13 2.45 -6.56 -17.17
C LEU A 13 2.10 -8.02 -17.48
N LYS A 14 3.00 -8.96 -17.17
CA LYS A 14 2.74 -10.41 -17.28
C LYS A 14 1.53 -10.83 -16.43
N SER A 15 1.41 -10.23 -15.26
CA SER A 15 0.26 -10.40 -14.34
C SER A 15 -0.96 -9.55 -14.75
N ARG A 16 -0.92 -8.86 -15.89
CA ARG A 16 -1.98 -7.96 -16.38
C ARG A 16 -2.41 -6.89 -15.36
N GLY A 17 -1.47 -6.45 -14.51
CA GLY A 17 -1.72 -5.53 -13.42
C GLY A 17 -2.43 -6.13 -12.19
N ASN A 18 -2.60 -7.45 -12.13
CA ASN A 18 -3.18 -8.11 -10.97
C ASN A 18 -2.20 -8.10 -9.79
N ILE A 19 -2.45 -7.24 -8.80
CA ILE A 19 -1.57 -7.06 -7.65
C ILE A 19 -1.36 -8.36 -6.87
N LYS A 20 -2.40 -9.18 -6.69
CA LYS A 20 -2.28 -10.46 -5.96
C LYS A 20 -1.36 -11.45 -6.66
N GLU A 21 -1.36 -11.45 -7.99
CA GLU A 21 -0.44 -12.30 -8.76
C GLU A 21 0.99 -11.78 -8.68
N VAL A 22 1.19 -10.46 -8.70
CA VAL A 22 2.51 -9.84 -8.52
C VAL A 22 3.06 -10.10 -7.11
N GLU A 23 2.23 -9.98 -6.07
CA GLU A 23 2.60 -10.36 -4.69
C GLU A 23 3.09 -11.80 -4.63
N ARG A 24 2.36 -12.73 -5.25
CA ARG A 24 2.70 -14.15 -5.28
C ARG A 24 3.98 -14.42 -6.08
N GLU A 25 4.15 -13.80 -7.24
CA GLU A 25 5.29 -14.03 -8.13
C GLU A 25 6.59 -13.44 -7.57
N LEU A 26 6.51 -12.28 -6.91
CA LEU A 26 7.67 -11.60 -6.32
C LEU A 26 7.88 -11.91 -4.84
N GLY A 27 6.94 -12.59 -4.17
CA GLY A 27 7.02 -12.93 -2.74
C GLY A 27 7.00 -11.70 -1.83
N ILE A 28 6.29 -10.64 -2.22
CA ILE A 28 6.22 -9.36 -1.49
C ILE A 28 4.78 -9.00 -1.14
N SER A 29 4.62 -8.15 -0.14
CA SER A 29 3.30 -7.67 0.30
C SER A 29 2.71 -6.61 -0.63
N TYR A 30 1.39 -6.48 -0.62
CA TYR A 30 0.63 -5.49 -1.39
C TYR A 30 1.18 -4.06 -1.26
N PRO A 31 1.49 -3.55 -0.04
CA PRO A 31 2.10 -2.22 0.10
C PRO A 31 3.45 -2.12 -0.61
N THR A 32 4.23 -3.21 -0.65
CA THR A 32 5.51 -3.26 -1.36
C THR A 32 5.31 -3.23 -2.87
N VAL A 33 4.31 -3.94 -3.40
CA VAL A 33 3.97 -3.88 -4.84
C VAL A 33 3.58 -2.46 -5.23
N ARG A 34 2.68 -1.84 -4.44
CA ARG A 34 2.23 -0.46 -4.67
C ARG A 34 3.40 0.52 -4.62
N GLY A 35 4.24 0.45 -3.58
CA GLY A 35 5.44 1.29 -3.49
C GLY A 35 6.42 1.10 -4.64
N ARG A 36 6.60 -0.13 -5.16
CA ARG A 36 7.42 -0.38 -6.36
C ARG A 36 6.80 0.22 -7.62
N LEU A 37 5.48 0.17 -7.76
CA LEU A 37 4.76 0.82 -8.85
C LEU A 37 4.93 2.34 -8.78
N ASP A 38 4.78 2.92 -7.58
CA ASP A 38 4.94 4.35 -7.34
C ASP A 38 6.36 4.81 -7.71
N ASN A 39 7.39 4.08 -7.28
CA ASN A 39 8.78 4.34 -7.64
C ASN A 39 9.03 4.29 -9.16
N VAL A 40 8.35 3.38 -9.88
CA VAL A 40 8.44 3.29 -11.34
C VAL A 40 7.75 4.48 -12.00
N LEU A 41 6.56 4.87 -11.52
CA LEU A 41 5.83 6.04 -12.00
C LEU A 41 6.64 7.33 -11.82
N GLU A 42 7.25 7.53 -10.65
CA GLU A 42 8.15 8.66 -10.38
C GLU A 42 9.36 8.65 -11.32
N ALA A 43 9.99 7.48 -11.53
CA ALA A 43 11.12 7.33 -12.46
C ALA A 43 10.74 7.56 -13.93
N MET A 44 9.45 7.52 -14.27
CA MET A 44 8.90 7.88 -15.59
C MET A 44 8.45 9.35 -15.66
N GLY A 45 8.58 10.12 -14.57
CA GLY A 45 8.23 11.54 -14.51
C GLY A 45 6.77 11.80 -14.16
N TYR A 46 6.00 10.79 -13.74
CA TYR A 46 4.64 10.99 -13.25
C TYR A 46 4.67 11.39 -11.77
N ARG A 47 3.82 12.34 -11.38
CA ARG A 47 3.55 12.60 -9.97
C ARG A 47 2.65 11.49 -9.44
N VAL A 48 3.12 10.82 -8.40
CA VAL A 48 2.31 9.90 -7.61
C VAL A 48 1.83 10.67 -6.39
N GLU A 49 0.52 10.90 -6.31
CA GLU A 49 -0.08 11.49 -5.11
C GLU A 49 -0.02 10.45 -3.99
N GLN A 50 0.99 10.56 -3.12
CA GLN A 50 1.15 9.72 -1.93
C GLN A 50 0.06 9.98 -0.85
N GLU A 51 -0.90 10.85 -1.16
CA GLU A 51 -1.93 11.35 -0.24
C GLU A 51 -2.71 10.19 0.40
N ASP A 52 -3.01 9.14 -0.36
CA ASP A 52 -3.73 7.96 0.13
C ASP A 52 -2.99 7.23 1.26
N GLN A 53 -1.68 7.02 1.15
CA GLN A 53 -0.93 6.23 2.14
C GLN A 53 -0.61 7.01 3.41
N ALA A 54 -0.29 8.30 3.25
CA ALA A 54 -0.07 9.19 4.39
C ALA A 54 -1.37 9.39 5.18
N GLU A 55 -2.51 9.53 4.49
CA GLU A 55 -3.83 9.68 5.11
C GLU A 55 -4.27 8.39 5.81
N VAL A 56 -4.16 7.24 5.16
CA VAL A 56 -4.43 5.92 5.77
C VAL A 56 -3.56 5.71 7.02
N SER A 57 -2.29 6.12 6.98
CA SER A 57 -1.38 6.04 8.14
C SER A 57 -1.76 7.01 9.26
N ARG A 58 -2.28 8.20 8.94
CA ARG A 58 -2.82 9.14 9.93
C ARG A 58 -4.09 8.58 10.58
N GLN A 59 -5.03 8.11 9.78
CA GLN A 59 -6.30 7.54 10.26
C GLN A 59 -6.08 6.28 11.12
N ARG A 60 -5.15 5.39 10.73
CA ARG A 60 -4.75 4.25 11.56
C ARG A 60 -4.21 4.70 12.92
N ARG A 61 -3.34 5.71 12.96
CA ARG A 61 -2.81 6.25 14.22
C ARG A 61 -3.91 6.83 15.09
N HIS A 62 -4.83 7.58 14.50
CA HIS A 62 -5.97 8.15 15.21
C HIS A 62 -6.82 7.06 15.90
N ILE A 63 -7.16 5.97 15.19
CA ILE A 63 -7.92 4.85 15.77
C ILE A 63 -7.19 4.22 16.96
N LEU A 64 -5.85 4.09 16.89
CA LEU A 64 -5.06 3.54 17.99
C LEU A 64 -5.01 4.48 19.20
N GLU A 65 -4.97 5.79 18.99
CA GLU A 65 -5.07 6.79 20.07
C GLU A 65 -6.42 6.74 20.76
N GLN A 66 -7.52 6.67 20.00
CA GLN A 66 -8.87 6.54 20.55
C GLN A 66 -9.03 5.27 21.40
N LEU A 67 -8.44 4.16 20.94
CA LEU A 67 -8.41 2.91 21.70
C LEU A 67 -7.59 3.06 22.99
N ALA A 68 -6.42 3.70 22.92
CA ALA A 68 -5.55 3.91 24.08
C ALA A 68 -6.21 4.81 25.14
N ASN A 69 -6.98 5.80 24.70
CA ASN A 69 -7.74 6.70 25.57
C ASN A 69 -9.03 6.07 26.12
N GLY A 70 -9.42 4.88 25.64
CA GLY A 70 -10.68 4.23 26.01
C GLY A 70 -11.93 4.88 25.41
N GLU A 71 -11.77 5.71 24.37
CA GLU A 71 -12.89 6.34 23.65
C GLU A 71 -13.66 5.33 22.79
N ILE A 72 -12.97 4.29 22.33
CA ILE A 72 -13.56 3.16 21.58
C ILE A 72 -13.14 1.82 22.20
N GLY A 73 -13.99 0.81 22.03
CA GLY A 73 -13.68 -0.57 22.43
C GLY A 73 -12.74 -1.28 21.46
N ALA A 74 -12.08 -2.34 21.92
CA ALA A 74 -11.17 -3.14 21.08
C ALA A 74 -11.87 -3.72 19.82
N ASP A 75 -13.11 -4.20 19.96
CA ASP A 75 -13.89 -4.74 18.85
C ASP A 75 -14.21 -3.68 17.78
N GLU A 76 -14.41 -2.43 18.22
CA GLU A 76 -14.69 -1.30 17.34
C GLU A 76 -13.42 -0.84 16.62
N ALA A 77 -12.30 -0.72 17.33
CA ALA A 77 -11.00 -0.41 16.73
C ALA A 77 -10.61 -1.43 15.65
N VAL A 78 -10.84 -2.73 15.88
CA VAL A 78 -10.56 -3.79 14.89
C VAL A 78 -11.42 -3.63 13.63
N LYS A 79 -12.70 -3.24 13.76
CA LYS A 79 -13.57 -2.98 12.60
C LYS A 79 -13.08 -1.78 11.80
N LEU A 80 -12.76 -0.68 12.48
CA LEU A 80 -12.27 0.55 11.83
C LEU A 80 -10.95 0.31 11.09
N LEU A 81 -10.02 -0.43 11.71
CA LEU A 81 -8.74 -0.78 11.09
C LEU A 81 -8.90 -1.72 9.87
N LYS A 82 -9.90 -2.60 9.87
CA LYS A 82 -10.21 -3.48 8.73
C LYS A 82 -10.82 -2.73 7.55
N ASN A 83 -11.56 -1.65 7.80
CA ASN A 83 -12.18 -0.84 6.75
C ASN A 83 -11.23 0.19 6.11
N LEU A 84 -10.01 0.31 6.65
CA LEU A 84 -8.98 1.24 6.22
C LEU A 84 -8.05 0.70 5.12
N GLY A 85 -8.24 -0.55 4.70
CA GLY A 85 -7.48 -1.22 3.64
C GLY A 85 -8.38 -2.09 2.77
#